data_AF-A0A3D1GE28-F1
#
_entry.id   AF-A0A3D1GE28-F1
#
_cell.length_a   1.000
_cell.length_b   1.000
_cell.length_c   1.000
_cell.angle_alpha   90.00
_cell.angle_beta   90.00
_cell.angle_gamma   90.00
#
_symmetry.space_group_name_H-M   'P 1'
#
loop_
_entity.id
_entity.type
_entity.pdbx_description
1 polymer ?
#
loop_
_entity_poly.entity_id
_entity_poly.type
_entity_poly.pdbx_seq_one_letter_code
_entity_poly.pdbx_strand_id
1 'polypeptide(L)'
;MIRYVYITLILLMLGCTRKTKITEPALARVGSSVLTVKEARANIPSHIIKKDSIKAFQTYRDEWIDQQLLIQEAYRLRINKEPEVRMRLNKITDDYLAKAAQNFIISDLNKDLSISDAEARAYYQENKDSFVLEERYIR
;
A
#
# COMPACT_ATOMS: atom_id res chain seq x y z
N MET A 1 -0.12 56.62 -29.92
CA MET A 1 0.87 55.54 -29.74
C MET A 1 1.05 55.12 -28.28
N ILE A 2 1.27 56.04 -27.34
CA ILE A 2 1.43 55.74 -25.90
C ILE A 2 0.29 54.91 -25.27
N ARG A 3 -0.96 55.11 -25.70
CA ARG A 3 -2.13 54.37 -25.16
C ARG A 3 -2.13 52.86 -25.48
N TYR A 4 -1.52 52.45 -26.59
CA TYR A 4 -1.42 51.03 -26.97
C TYR A 4 -0.29 50.31 -26.23
N VAL A 5 0.74 51.05 -25.82
CA VAL A 5 1.87 50.52 -25.00
C VAL A 5 1.40 50.12 -23.60
N TYR A 6 0.48 50.89 -23.01
CA TYR A 6 -0.11 50.53 -21.71
C TYR A 6 -1.01 49.28 -21.79
N ILE A 7 -1.69 49.09 -22.92
CA ILE A 7 -2.57 47.93 -23.14
C ILE A 7 -1.75 46.65 -23.34
N THR A 8 -0.62 46.71 -24.05
CA THR A 8 0.29 45.57 -24.19
C THR A 8 1.06 45.26 -22.90
N LEU A 9 1.38 46.27 -22.08
CA LEU A 9 2.07 46.08 -20.79
C LEU A 9 1.17 45.39 -19.74
N ILE A 10 -0.13 45.67 -19.73
CA ILE A 10 -1.11 45.01 -18.84
C ILE A 10 -1.35 43.55 -19.26
N LEU A 11 -1.28 43.25 -20.55
CA LEU A 11 -1.45 41.89 -21.08
C LEU A 11 -0.29 40.95 -20.66
N LEU A 12 0.92 41.48 -20.45
CA LEU A 12 2.06 40.71 -19.97
C LEU A 12 1.95 40.30 -18.49
N MET A 13 1.18 41.02 -17.67
CA MET A 13 1.03 40.74 -16.24
C MET A 13 -0.05 39.68 -15.92
N LEU A 14 -0.79 39.20 -16.93
CA LEU A 14 -1.71 38.06 -16.82
C LEU A 14 -1.02 36.70 -17.04
N GLY A 15 0.31 36.68 -17.17
CA GLY A 15 1.10 35.47 -17.19
C GLY A 15 1.04 34.74 -15.84
N CYS A 16 0.05 33.86 -15.69
CA CYS A 16 -0.12 32.98 -14.54
C CYS A 16 1.18 32.25 -14.17
N THR A 17 1.84 32.69 -13.11
CA THR A 17 2.76 31.85 -12.34
C THR A 17 1.94 30.78 -11.62
N ARG A 18 1.67 29.67 -12.31
CA ARG A 18 1.19 28.45 -11.67
C ARG A 18 2.35 27.93 -10.84
N LYS A 19 2.42 28.34 -9.56
CA LYS A 19 3.28 27.69 -8.57
C LYS A 19 2.92 26.22 -8.59
N THR A 20 3.76 25.41 -9.23
CA THR A 20 3.70 23.96 -9.13
C THR A 20 3.94 23.65 -7.67
N LYS A 21 2.85 23.34 -6.97
CA LYS A 21 2.90 22.65 -5.67
C LYS A 21 3.96 21.58 -5.83
N ILE A 22 4.96 21.56 -4.94
CA ILE A 22 6.04 20.55 -4.95
C ILE A 22 5.34 19.19 -5.05
N THR A 23 5.26 18.70 -6.28
CA THR A 23 4.59 17.46 -6.61
C THR A 23 5.69 16.46 -6.39
N GLU A 24 5.50 15.56 -5.42
CA GLU A 24 6.43 14.46 -5.20
C GLU A 24 6.86 13.90 -6.57
N PRO A 25 8.16 13.66 -6.79
CA PRO A 25 8.64 13.25 -8.10
C PRO A 25 7.88 12.01 -8.57
N ALA A 26 7.19 12.15 -9.69
CA ALA A 26 6.44 11.07 -10.32
C ALA A 26 7.41 10.17 -11.07
N LEU A 27 7.33 8.86 -10.82
CA LEU A 27 8.13 7.83 -11.47
C LEU A 27 7.45 7.32 -12.76
N ALA A 28 6.11 7.24 -12.75
CA ALA A 28 5.28 6.89 -13.90
C ALA A 28 3.85 7.41 -13.76
N ARG A 29 3.10 7.48 -14.88
CA ARG A 29 1.67 7.79 -14.91
C ARG A 29 0.97 6.93 -15.94
N VAL A 30 -0.13 6.30 -15.55
CA VAL A 30 -0.99 5.47 -16.43
C VAL A 30 -2.44 5.93 -16.24
N GLY A 31 -2.98 6.65 -17.22
CA GLY A 31 -4.27 7.33 -17.09
C GLY A 31 -4.28 8.36 -15.95
N SER A 32 -5.18 8.17 -14.98
CA SER A 32 -5.26 8.98 -13.76
C SER A 32 -4.36 8.49 -12.62
N SER A 33 -3.82 7.27 -12.69
CA SER A 33 -2.93 6.71 -11.68
C SER A 33 -1.52 7.30 -11.83
N VAL A 34 -0.91 7.72 -10.72
CA VAL A 34 0.45 8.27 -10.68
C VAL A 34 1.25 7.51 -9.65
N LEU A 35 2.37 6.91 -10.07
CA LEU A 35 3.33 6.29 -9.18
C LEU A 35 4.33 7.33 -8.70
N THR A 36 4.41 7.59 -7.40
CA THR A 36 5.44 8.48 -6.84
C THR A 36 6.68 7.71 -6.40
N VAL A 37 7.83 8.40 -6.33
CA VAL A 37 9.07 7.79 -5.81
C VAL A 37 8.91 7.31 -4.36
N LYS A 38 8.09 8.00 -3.56
CA LYS A 38 7.83 7.61 -2.17
C LYS A 38 7.04 6.31 -2.09
N GLU A 39 6.00 6.18 -2.92
CA GLU A 39 5.19 4.97 -3.02
C GLU A 39 6.05 3.78 -3.49
N ALA A 40 6.84 3.96 -4.55
CA ALA A 40 7.76 2.92 -5.01
C ALA A 40 8.75 2.50 -3.90
N ARG A 41 9.34 3.46 -3.18
CA ARG A 41 10.26 3.18 -2.08
C ARG A 41 9.61 2.39 -0.93
N ALA A 42 8.33 2.65 -0.64
CA ALA A 42 7.62 1.96 0.43
C ALA A 42 7.30 0.50 0.10
N ASN A 43 7.17 0.16 -1.20
CA ASN A 43 6.79 -1.16 -1.67
C ASN A 43 7.99 -2.02 -2.12
N ILE A 44 9.12 -1.43 -2.47
CA ILE A 44 10.33 -2.18 -2.83
C ILE A 44 11.06 -2.63 -1.54
N PRO A 45 11.37 -3.93 -1.39
CA PRO A 45 12.14 -4.43 -0.25
C PRO A 45 13.51 -3.74 -0.12
N SER A 46 13.85 -3.34 1.11
CA SER A 46 15.05 -2.54 1.38
C SER A 46 16.37 -3.22 0.95
N HIS A 47 16.44 -4.55 1.01
CA HIS A 47 17.60 -5.31 0.57
C HIS A 47 17.83 -5.25 -0.95
N ILE A 48 16.76 -5.11 -1.74
CA ILE A 48 16.83 -4.97 -3.20
C ILE A 48 17.35 -3.58 -3.57
N ILE A 49 16.83 -2.53 -2.92
CA ILE A 49 17.28 -1.14 -3.13
C ILE A 49 18.78 -0.99 -2.83
N LYS A 50 19.28 -1.65 -1.78
CA LYS A 50 20.69 -1.60 -1.38
C LYS A 50 21.63 -2.25 -2.40
N LYS A 51 21.16 -3.24 -3.17
CA LYS A 51 21.96 -3.95 -4.16
C LYS A 51 22.16 -3.12 -5.43
N ASP A 52 21.07 -2.60 -5.99
CA ASP A 52 21.07 -1.72 -7.15
C ASP A 52 19.78 -0.91 -7.15
N SER A 53 19.88 0.34 -6.68
CA SER A 53 18.71 1.20 -6.53
C SER A 53 18.09 1.55 -7.87
N ILE A 54 18.90 1.86 -8.90
CA ILE A 54 18.40 2.27 -10.21
C ILE A 54 17.59 1.12 -10.83
N LYS A 55 18.16 -0.08 -10.84
CA LYS A 55 17.48 -1.26 -11.38
C LYS A 55 16.22 -1.60 -10.58
N ALA A 56 16.26 -1.52 -9.25
CA ALA A 56 15.10 -1.79 -8.40
C ALA A 56 13.91 -0.86 -8.72
N PHE A 57 14.16 0.45 -8.85
CA PHE A 57 13.12 1.41 -9.20
C PHE A 57 12.63 1.24 -10.64
N GLN A 58 13.50 0.89 -11.59
CA GLN A 58 13.11 0.63 -12.98
C GLN A 58 12.22 -0.60 -13.09
N THR A 59 12.64 -1.73 -12.52
CA THR A 59 11.85 -2.98 -12.52
C THR A 59 10.48 -2.76 -11.88
N TYR A 60 10.43 -2.16 -10.68
CA TYR A 60 9.16 -1.88 -10.00
C TYR A 60 8.27 -0.93 -10.81
N ARG A 61 8.84 0.09 -11.45
CA ARG A 61 8.09 1.01 -12.32
C ARG A 61 7.44 0.26 -13.49
N ASP A 62 8.19 -0.60 -14.16
CA ASP A 62 7.71 -1.29 -15.36
C ASP A 62 6.63 -2.33 -14.98
N GLU A 63 6.85 -3.10 -13.91
CA GLU A 63 5.84 -4.01 -13.34
C GLU A 63 4.55 -3.27 -12.94
N TRP A 64 4.70 -2.11 -12.30
CA TRP A 64 3.56 -1.28 -11.91
C TRP A 64 2.79 -0.76 -13.14
N ILE A 65 3.47 -0.32 -14.19
CA ILE A 65 2.84 0.13 -15.43
C ILE A 65 2.02 -1.01 -16.05
N ASP A 66 2.61 -2.19 -16.19
CA ASP A 66 1.94 -3.36 -16.77
C ASP A 66 0.70 -3.74 -15.95
N GLN A 67 0.81 -3.75 -14.62
CA GLN A 67 -0.32 -3.99 -13.73
C GLN A 67 -1.43 -2.95 -13.90
N GLN A 68 -1.10 -1.66 -14.00
CA GLN A 68 -2.10 -0.61 -14.21
C GLN A 68 -2.82 -0.75 -15.55
N LEU A 69 -2.10 -1.12 -16.62
CA LEU A 69 -2.71 -1.37 -17.93
C LEU A 69 -3.69 -2.54 -17.88
N LEU A 70 -3.31 -3.65 -17.24
CA LEU A 70 -4.19 -4.81 -17.04
C LEU A 70 -5.44 -4.46 -16.22
N ILE A 71 -5.28 -3.66 -15.16
CA ILE A 71 -6.41 -3.19 -14.34
C ILE A 71 -7.35 -2.34 -15.20
N GLN A 72 -6.83 -1.37 -15.95
CA GLN A 72 -7.64 -0.54 -16.83
C GLN A 72 -8.42 -1.37 -17.84
N GLU A 73 -7.79 -2.39 -18.41
CA GLU A 73 -8.42 -3.31 -19.34
C GLU A 73 -9.51 -4.15 -18.68
N ALA A 74 -9.28 -4.63 -17.45
CA ALA A 74 -10.29 -5.35 -16.67
C ALA A 74 -11.54 -4.49 -16.41
N TYR A 75 -11.37 -3.19 -16.14
CA TYR A 75 -12.49 -2.25 -16.03
C TYR A 75 -13.19 -2.01 -17.37
N ARG A 76 -12.43 -1.87 -18.46
CA ARG A 76 -12.97 -1.68 -19.83
C ARG A 76 -13.83 -2.88 -20.24
N LEU A 77 -13.35 -4.09 -19.98
CA LEU A 77 -14.03 -5.35 -20.23
C LEU A 77 -15.15 -5.67 -19.22
N ARG A 78 -15.31 -4.85 -18.18
CA ARG A 78 -16.30 -5.03 -17.10
C ARG A 78 -16.12 -6.32 -16.29
N ILE A 79 -14.91 -6.88 -16.25
CA ILE A 79 -14.57 -8.07 -15.44
C ILE A 79 -14.83 -7.79 -13.96
N ASN A 80 -14.56 -6.57 -13.51
CA ASN A 80 -14.87 -6.11 -12.15
C ASN A 80 -16.38 -6.14 -11.81
N LYS A 81 -17.25 -6.28 -12.81
CA LYS A 81 -18.71 -6.41 -12.67
C LYS A 81 -19.20 -7.84 -12.89
N GLU A 82 -18.32 -8.82 -13.01
CA GLU A 82 -18.75 -10.22 -13.04
C GLU A 82 -19.20 -10.66 -11.63
N PRO A 83 -20.30 -11.43 -11.51
CA PRO A 83 -20.80 -11.87 -10.21
C PRO A 83 -19.75 -12.63 -9.38
N GLU A 84 -18.98 -13.51 -10.01
CA GLU A 84 -17.94 -14.29 -9.32
C GLU A 84 -16.81 -13.40 -8.80
N VAL A 85 -16.33 -12.46 -9.63
CA VAL A 85 -15.27 -11.51 -9.24
C VAL A 85 -15.73 -10.66 -8.07
N ARG A 86 -16.95 -10.10 -8.12
CA ARG A 86 -17.51 -9.33 -7.00
C ARG A 86 -17.62 -10.15 -5.72
N MET A 87 -18.10 -11.39 -5.83
CA MET A 87 -18.21 -12.28 -4.68
C MET A 87 -16.84 -12.52 -4.02
N ARG A 88 -15.80 -12.77 -4.83
CA ARG A 88 -14.43 -12.93 -4.32
C ARG A 88 -13.89 -11.65 -3.69
N LEU A 89 -14.11 -10.48 -4.31
CA LEU A 89 -13.70 -9.19 -3.75
C LEU A 89 -14.37 -8.89 -2.41
N ASN A 90 -15.67 -9.18 -2.29
CA ASN A 90 -16.40 -9.03 -1.03
C ASN A 90 -15.82 -9.95 0.03
N LYS A 91 -15.57 -11.22 -0.28
CA LYS A 91 -14.95 -12.16 0.65
C LYS A 91 -13.57 -11.68 1.12
N ILE A 92 -12.72 -11.24 0.21
CA ILE A 92 -11.38 -10.70 0.57
C ILE A 92 -11.52 -9.49 1.49
N THR A 93 -12.50 -8.64 1.23
CA THR A 93 -12.77 -7.44 2.04
C THR A 93 -13.20 -7.83 3.44
N ASP A 94 -14.15 -8.75 3.57
CA ASP A 94 -14.65 -9.23 4.86
C ASP A 94 -13.53 -9.91 5.66
N ASP A 95 -12.77 -10.81 5.03
CA ASP A 95 -11.67 -11.53 5.66
C ASP A 95 -10.56 -10.56 6.13
N TYR A 96 -10.22 -9.54 5.32
CA TYR A 96 -9.26 -8.51 5.70
C TYR A 96 -9.76 -7.63 6.85
N LEU A 97 -11.01 -7.18 6.80
CA LEU A 97 -11.60 -6.34 7.84
C LEU A 97 -11.68 -7.09 9.19
N ALA A 98 -12.07 -8.37 9.17
CA ALA A 98 -12.07 -9.20 10.37
C ALA A 98 -10.65 -9.29 10.98
N LYS A 99 -9.63 -9.48 10.15
CA LYS A 99 -8.24 -9.53 10.62
C LYS A 99 -7.75 -8.19 11.15
N ALA A 100 -8.06 -7.10 10.45
CA ALA A 100 -7.69 -5.75 10.87
C ALA A 100 -8.35 -5.40 12.21
N ALA A 101 -9.63 -5.74 12.39
CA ALA A 101 -10.35 -5.55 13.64
C ALA A 101 -9.74 -6.38 14.79
N GLN A 102 -9.44 -7.66 14.56
CA GLN A 102 -8.77 -8.50 15.54
C GLN A 102 -7.44 -7.89 16.00
N ASN A 103 -6.62 -7.46 15.03
CA ASN A 103 -5.32 -6.85 15.32
C ASN A 103 -5.50 -5.58 16.15
N PHE A 104 -6.44 -4.71 15.77
CA PHE A 104 -6.74 -3.47 16.50
C PHE A 104 -7.21 -3.74 17.94
N ILE A 105 -8.07 -4.74 18.15
CA ILE A 105 -8.52 -5.11 19.51
C ILE A 105 -7.33 -5.56 20.36
N ILE A 106 -6.45 -6.41 19.81
CA ILE A 106 -5.28 -6.92 20.53
C ILE A 106 -4.27 -5.80 20.80
N SER A 107 -3.97 -4.95 19.81
CA SER A 107 -2.93 -3.91 19.94
C SER A 107 -3.39 -2.69 20.70
N ASP A 108 -4.67 -2.28 20.52
CA ASP A 108 -5.15 -0.99 20.99
C ASP A 108 -6.11 -1.04 22.17
N LEU A 109 -6.94 -2.07 22.27
CA LEU A 109 -7.89 -2.22 23.38
C LEU A 109 -7.34 -3.07 24.53
N ASN A 110 -6.44 -4.01 24.22
CA ASN A 110 -5.81 -4.89 25.21
C ASN A 110 -4.36 -4.45 25.55
N LYS A 111 -4.05 -3.15 25.47
CA LYS A 111 -2.69 -2.62 25.78
C LYS A 111 -2.20 -3.01 27.18
N ASP A 112 -3.12 -3.14 28.13
CA ASP A 112 -2.84 -3.48 29.53
C ASP A 112 -2.86 -5.00 29.80
N LEU A 113 -2.96 -5.84 28.75
CA LEU A 113 -2.90 -7.30 28.88
C LEU A 113 -1.46 -7.75 29.19
N SER A 114 -1.06 -7.60 30.44
CA SER A 114 0.20 -8.11 30.97
C SER A 114 -0.03 -9.48 31.60
N ILE A 115 0.47 -10.54 30.95
CA ILE A 115 0.46 -11.89 31.51
C ILE A 115 1.67 -12.03 32.42
N SER A 116 1.46 -12.33 33.70
CA SER A 116 2.57 -12.55 34.63
C SER A 116 3.23 -13.91 34.42
N ASP A 117 4.51 -14.02 34.75
CA ASP A 117 5.22 -15.30 34.75
C ASP A 117 4.58 -16.34 35.67
N ALA A 118 3.91 -15.90 36.75
CA ALA A 118 3.22 -16.78 37.68
C ALA A 118 1.98 -17.42 37.04
N GLU A 119 1.17 -16.62 36.33
CA GLU A 119 0.00 -17.10 35.58
C GLU A 119 0.41 -18.02 34.44
N ALA A 120 1.47 -17.66 33.70
CA ALA A 120 2.00 -18.51 32.64
C ALA A 120 2.48 -19.88 33.18
N ARG A 121 3.17 -19.89 34.33
CA ARG A 121 3.59 -21.13 35.00
C ARG A 121 2.41 -21.94 35.52
N ALA A 122 1.41 -21.31 36.13
CA ALA A 122 0.23 -21.99 36.63
C ALA A 122 -0.53 -22.67 35.48
N TYR A 123 -0.77 -21.95 34.39
CA TYR A 123 -1.42 -22.49 33.19
C TYR A 123 -0.66 -23.68 32.60
N TYR A 124 0.67 -23.60 32.50
CA TYR A 124 1.49 -24.70 32.02
C TYR A 124 1.36 -25.94 32.92
N GLN A 125 1.41 -25.79 34.25
CA GLN A 125 1.28 -26.91 35.17
C GLN A 125 -0.09 -27.58 35.09
N GLU A 126 -1.16 -26.79 34.97
CA GLU A 126 -2.54 -27.29 34.85
C GLU A 126 -2.83 -27.98 33.51
N ASN A 127 -2.12 -27.60 32.44
CA ASN A 127 -2.35 -28.11 31.08
C ASN A 127 -1.18 -28.94 30.55
N LYS A 128 -0.33 -29.46 31.44
CA LYS A 128 0.91 -30.17 31.10
C LYS A 128 0.74 -31.28 30.07
N ASP A 129 -0.37 -32.02 30.16
CA ASP A 129 -0.67 -33.14 29.28
C ASP A 129 -0.89 -32.70 27.82
N SER A 130 -1.37 -31.48 27.59
CA SER A 130 -1.56 -30.87 26.25
C SER A 130 -0.26 -30.43 25.59
N PHE A 131 0.85 -30.38 26.35
CA PHE A 131 2.18 -30.02 25.84
C PHE A 131 3.09 -31.22 25.62
N VAL A 132 2.54 -32.44 25.74
CA VAL A 132 3.28 -33.68 25.45
C VAL A 132 3.32 -33.88 23.94
N LEU A 133 4.52 -34.11 23.40
CA LEU A 133 4.71 -34.37 21.98
C LEU A 133 4.19 -35.78 21.65
N GLU A 134 3.06 -35.86 20.96
CA GLU A 134 2.42 -37.13 20.61
C GLU A 134 3.22 -37.94 19.57
N GLU A 135 4.04 -37.28 18.74
CA GLU A 135 4.81 -37.93 17.69
C GLU A 135 6.31 -38.01 18.03
N ARG A 136 6.89 -39.21 17.84
CA ARG A 136 8.31 -39.46 18.02
C ARG A 136 9.08 -38.82 16.87
N TYR A 137 10.01 -37.92 17.19
CA TYR A 137 10.96 -37.33 16.23
C TYR A 137 11.67 -38.46 15.45
N ILE A 138 11.38 -38.61 14.16
CA ILE A 138 12.14 -39.49 13.27
C ILE A 138 13.26 -38.64 12.65
N ARG A 139 14.50 -39.08 12.84
CA ARG A 139 15.72 -38.42 12.33
C ARG A 139 16.07 -38.91 10.94
#